data_AF-A0A919F5V4-F1
#
_entry.id   AF-A0A919F5V4-F1
#
_cell.length_a   1.000
_cell.length_b   1.000
_cell.length_c   1.000
_cell.angle_alpha   90.00
_cell.angle_beta   90.00
_cell.angle_gamma   90.00
#
_symmetry.space_group_name_H-M   'P 1'
#
loop_
_entity.id
_entity.type
_entity.pdbx_description
1 polymer ?
#
loop_
_entity_poly.entity_id
_entity_poly.type
_entity_poly.pdbx_seq_one_letter_code
_entity_poly.pdbx_strand_id
1 'polypeptide(L)' 'MKTTATRAPAPDADILEVASLIQRCRRCALEWYRDEAVAAFGGLTAEQMVERGEGDKVLVFLFSIACGHRG' A
#
# COMPACT_ATOMS: atom_id res chain seq x y z
N MET A 1 -7.78 25.32 21.90
CA MET A 1 -7.94 23.87 21.63
C MET A 1 -7.63 23.66 20.16
N LYS A 2 -6.48 23.05 19.82
CA LYS A 2 -6.10 22.78 18.43
C LYS A 2 -6.48 21.34 18.11
N THR A 3 -7.61 21.13 17.45
CA THR A 3 -7.93 19.88 16.76
C THR A 3 -7.16 19.87 15.45
N THR A 4 -5.89 19.48 15.48
CA THR A 4 -5.19 19.05 14.27
C THR A 4 -5.71 17.67 13.92
N ALA A 5 -6.67 17.62 13.00
CA ALA A 5 -6.91 16.41 12.23
C ALA A 5 -5.58 16.11 11.51
N THR A 6 -4.85 15.10 11.98
CA THR A 6 -3.78 14.47 11.22
C THR A 6 -4.44 13.92 9.97
N ARG A 7 -4.42 14.71 8.90
CA ARG A 7 -4.77 14.24 7.57
C ARG A 7 -3.76 13.13 7.29
N ALA A 8 -4.22 11.89 7.24
CA ALA A 8 -3.41 10.77 6.77
C ALA A 8 -2.67 11.22 5.51
N PRO A 9 -1.36 10.93 5.38
CA PRO A 9 -0.62 11.27 4.17
C PRO A 9 -1.41 10.75 2.97
N ALA A 10 -1.48 11.55 1.91
CA ALA A 10 -2.12 11.08 0.69
C ALA A 10 -1.41 9.77 0.30
N PRO A 11 -2.17 8.72 -0.08
CA PRO A 11 -1.57 7.45 -0.45
C PRO A 11 -0.55 7.69 -1.56
N ASP A 12 0.60 7.03 -1.42
CA ASP A 12 1.70 7.19 -2.37
C ASP A 12 1.21 6.83 -3.78
N ALA A 13 1.31 7.79 -4.70
CA ALA A 13 0.66 7.71 -6.00
C ALA A 13 1.22 6.55 -6.83
N ASP A 14 2.52 6.29 -6.70
CA ASP A 14 3.22 5.20 -7.39
C ASP A 14 2.73 3.83 -6.88
N ILE A 15 2.57 3.69 -5.55
CA ILE A 15 2.06 2.45 -4.95
C ILE A 15 0.63 2.16 -5.41
N LEU A 16 -0.23 3.17 -5.43
CA LEU A 16 -1.61 3.01 -5.90
C LEU A 16 -1.69 2.68 -7.39
N GLU A 17 -0.81 3.25 -8.21
CA GLU A 17 -0.75 2.94 -9.63
C GLU A 17 -0.39 1.46 -9.84
N VAL A 18 0.69 0.98 -9.22
CA VAL A 18 1.12 -0.42 -9.33
C VAL A 18 0.07 -1.37 -8.75
N ALA A 19 -0.51 -1.05 -7.59
CA ALA A 19 -1.59 -1.86 -7.00
C ALA A 19 -2.83 -1.92 -7.90
N SER A 20 -3.15 -0.83 -8.60
CA SER A 20 -4.28 -0.78 -9.55
C SER A 20 -4.04 -1.66 -10.79
N LEU A 21 -2.79 -1.84 -11.22
CA LEU A 21 -2.45 -2.77 -12.30
C LEU A 21 -2.72 -4.23 -11.91
N ILE A 22 -2.55 -4.57 -10.63
CA ILE A 22 -2.79 -5.91 -10.09
C ILE A 22 -4.28 -6.16 -9.86
N GLN A 23 -4.93 -5.27 -9.10
CA GLN A 23 -6.34 -5.43 -8.69
C GLN A 23 -7.34 -5.08 -9.81
N ARG A 24 -6.89 -4.44 -10.90
CA ARG A 24 -7.72 -3.95 -12.03
C ARG A 24 -8.82 -2.94 -11.65
N CYS A 25 -8.86 -2.49 -10.39
CA CYS A 25 -9.78 -1.47 -9.91
C CYS A 25 -9.08 -0.56 -8.90
N ARG A 26 -9.15 0.76 -9.14
CA ARG A 26 -8.56 1.77 -8.26
C ARG A 26 -9.17 1.76 -6.85
N ARG A 27 -10.47 1.51 -6.73
CA ARG A 27 -11.13 1.39 -5.42
C ARG A 27 -10.56 0.23 -4.62
N CYS A 28 -10.41 -0.93 -5.25
CA CYS A 28 -9.87 -2.13 -4.63
C CYS A 28 -8.40 -1.95 -4.25
N ALA A 29 -7.60 -1.27 -5.08
CA ALA A 29 -6.23 -0.92 -4.74
C ALA A 29 -6.15 0.00 -3.53
N LEU A 30 -7.09 0.94 -3.39
CA LEU A 30 -7.19 1.81 -2.22
C LEU A 30 -7.62 1.04 -0.96
N GLU A 31 -8.62 0.17 -1.07
CA GLU A 31 -9.08 -0.70 0.03
C GLU A 31 -7.93 -1.62 0.49
N TRP A 32 -7.22 -2.25 -0.46
CA TRP A 32 -6.03 -3.04 -0.18
C TRP A 32 -4.95 -2.22 0.54
N TYR A 33 -4.67 -1.01 0.06
CA TYR A 33 -3.62 -0.16 0.61
C TYR A 33 -3.86 0.18 2.09
N ARG A 34 -5.13 0.37 2.48
CA ARG A 34 -5.51 0.89 3.80
C ARG A 34 -5.95 -0.18 4.79
N ASP A 35 -6.70 -1.17 4.32
CA ASP A 35 -7.43 -2.10 5.17
C ASP A 35 -6.89 -3.53 5.13
N GLU A 36 -6.12 -3.92 4.10
CA GLU A 36 -5.61 -5.29 3.98
C GLU A 36 -4.25 -5.46 4.68
N ALA A 37 -4.25 -6.27 5.74
CA ALA A 37 -3.03 -6.70 6.41
C ALA A 37 -2.26 -7.71 5.54
N VAL A 38 -1.01 -7.39 5.23
CA VAL A 38 -0.17 -8.23 4.38
C VAL A 38 0.80 -9.03 5.24
N ALA A 39 0.75 -10.36 5.12
CA ALA A 39 1.62 -11.25 5.89
C ALA A 39 3.11 -10.98 5.66
N ALA A 40 3.51 -10.64 4.42
CA ALA A 40 4.88 -10.28 4.07
C ALA A 40 5.39 -8.99 4.77
N PHE A 41 4.48 -8.15 5.26
CA PHE A 41 4.79 -6.95 6.04
C PHE A 41 4.66 -7.19 7.56
N GLY A 42 4.56 -8.44 8.00
CA GLY A 42 4.34 -8.77 9.40
C GLY A 42 2.93 -8.45 9.90
N GLY A 43 1.93 -8.47 8.99
CA GLY A 43 0.54 -8.16 9.33
C GLY A 43 0.20 -6.66 9.30
N LEU A 44 1.09 -5.83 8.77
CA LEU A 44 0.84 -4.41 8.54
C LEU A 44 0.18 -4.17 7.19
N THR A 45 -0.52 -3.05 7.08
CA THR A 45 -1.07 -2.57 5.81
C THR A 45 -0.01 -1.81 5.01
N ALA A 46 -0.24 -1.62 3.71
CA ALA A 46 0.67 -0.85 2.87
C ALA A 46 0.76 0.63 3.31
N GLU A 47 -0.35 1.22 3.78
CA GLU A 47 -0.39 2.57 4.38
C GLU A 47 0.57 2.66 5.57
N GLN A 48 0.50 1.68 6.49
CA GLN A 48 1.37 1.65 7.68
C GLN A 48 2.85 1.45 7.33
N MET A 49 3.16 0.70 6.27
CA MET A 49 4.53 0.55 5.77
C MET A 49 5.06 1.89 5.21
N VAL A 50 4.24 2.61 4.45
CA VAL A 50 4.60 3.94 3.92
C VAL A 50 4.81 4.95 5.04
N GLU A 51 3.93 4.96 6.06
CA GLU A 51 4.07 5.84 7.23
C GLU A 51 5.37 5.61 8.02
N ARG A 52 5.93 4.40 7.94
CA ARG A 52 7.24 4.04 8.54
C ARG A 52 8.44 4.39 7.65
N GLY A 53 8.21 4.95 6.47
CA GLY A 53 9.25 5.20 5.47
C GLY A 53 9.68 3.94 4.70
N GLU A 54 8.90 2.86 4.76
CA GLU A 54 9.19 1.58 4.13
C GLU A 54 8.40 1.36 2.82
N GLY A 55 7.97 2.45 2.16
CA GLY A 55 7.19 2.40 0.91
C GLY A 55 7.89 1.65 -0.22
N ASP A 56 9.22 1.68 -0.28
CA ASP A 56 10.01 0.92 -1.26
C ASP A 56 9.77 -0.59 -1.16
N LYS A 57 9.63 -1.13 0.07
CA LYS A 57 9.31 -2.54 0.29
C LYS A 57 7.93 -2.91 -0.23
N VAL A 58 6.98 -1.98 -0.15
CA VAL A 58 5.62 -2.15 -0.71
C VAL A 58 5.69 -2.22 -2.23
N LEU A 59 6.46 -1.35 -2.87
CA LEU A 59 6.66 -1.38 -4.32
C LEU A 59 7.31 -2.70 -4.76
N VAL A 60 8.40 -3.13 -4.12
CA VAL A 60 9.07 -4.40 -4.42
C VAL A 60 8.11 -5.60 -4.29
N PHE A 61 7.27 -5.60 -3.26
CA PHE A 61 6.24 -6.62 -3.06
C PHE A 61 5.22 -6.64 -4.21
N LEU A 62 4.70 -5.47 -4.60
CA LEU A 62 3.74 -5.36 -5.70
C LEU A 62 4.37 -5.78 -7.04
N PHE A 63 5.61 -5.38 -7.31
CA PHE A 63 6.35 -5.84 -8.49
C PHE A 63 6.53 -7.36 -8.51
N SER A 64 6.81 -7.98 -7.37
CA SER A 64 6.93 -9.44 -7.27
C SER A 64 5.63 -10.16 -7.63
N ILE A 65 4.48 -9.62 -7.22
CA ILE A 65 3.15 -10.12 -7.60
C ILE A 65 2.92 -9.91 -9.10
N ALA A 66 3.16 -8.70 -9.61
CA ALA A 66 2.91 -8.34 -11.00
C ALA A 66 3.76 -9.16 -11.99
N CYS A 67 5.03 -9.43 -11.65
CA CYS A 67 5.93 -10.27 -12.44
C CYS A 67 5.67 -11.78 -12.27
N GLY A 68 4.69 -12.18 -11.46
CA GLY A 68 4.33 -13.58 -11.28
C GLY A 68 5.31 -14.39 -10.45
N HIS A 69 6.13 -13.74 -9.61
CA HIS A 69 6.92 -14.43 -8.59
C HIS A 69 5.98 -14.84 -7.44
N ARG A 70 5.08 -15.78 -7.75
CA ARG A 70 4.47 -16.62 -6.73
C ARG A 70 5.56 -17.58 -6.29
N GLY A 71 6.30 -17.18 -5.25
CA GLY A 71 7.04 -18.14 -4.43
C GLY A 71 6.10 -19.20 -3.88
#